data_AF-A0A7L5AU81-F1
#
_entry.id   AF-A0A7L5AU81-F1
#
_cell.length_a   1.000
_cell.length_b   1.000
_cell.length_c   1.000
_cell.angle_alpha   90.00
_cell.angle_beta   90.00
_cell.angle_gamma   90.00
#
_symmetry.space_group_name_H-M   'P 1'
#
loop_
_entity.id
_entity.type
_entity.pdbx_description
1 polymer ?
#
loop_
_entity_poly.entity_id
_entity_poly.type
_entity_poly.pdbx_seq_one_letter_code
_entity_poly.pdbx_strand_id
1 'polypeptide(L)'
;MFVINLDVEAITRAFFEFSVAQDEFCEAVTVAGRHDAIRERMMVEVREADGRGNIPHGWDTGEWALYPAHVTSAPLRIYQAWLEGGKAVAPQRMVEIGVGLVMDGARALSDGAHC
;
A
#
# COMPACT_ATOMS: atom_id res chain seq x y z
N MET A 1 13.38 -8.00 -16.28
CA MET A 1 14.28 -7.04 -15.58
C MET A 1 13.40 -6.16 -14.70
N PHE A 2 13.48 -6.36 -13.40
CA PHE A 2 12.59 -5.83 -12.36
C PHE A 2 12.90 -4.36 -12.05
N VAL A 3 12.07 -3.44 -12.54
CA VAL A 3 12.16 -2.00 -12.24
C VAL A 3 11.08 -1.56 -11.24
N ILE A 4 10.03 -2.36 -11.05
CA ILE A 4 8.83 -1.97 -10.28
C ILE A 4 9.08 -1.96 -8.75
N ASN A 5 9.92 -2.86 -8.23
CA ASN A 5 10.05 -3.05 -6.77
C ASN A 5 10.76 -1.91 -6.02
N LEU A 6 11.75 -1.24 -6.63
CA LEU A 6 12.47 -0.14 -5.98
C LEU A 6 11.59 1.10 -5.76
N ASP A 7 10.64 1.33 -6.67
CA ASP A 7 9.70 2.46 -6.56
C ASP A 7 8.63 2.17 -5.51
N VAL A 8 8.06 0.94 -5.50
CA VAL A 8 7.06 0.53 -4.51
C VAL A 8 7.61 0.57 -3.08
N GLU A 9 8.84 0.12 -2.85
CA GLU A 9 9.46 0.20 -1.52
C GLU A 9 9.60 1.66 -1.06
N ALA A 10 10.14 2.53 -1.92
CA ALA A 10 10.38 3.93 -1.61
C ALA A 10 9.05 4.69 -1.36
N ILE A 11 8.04 4.48 -2.21
CA ILE A 11 6.71 5.07 -2.06
C ILE A 11 6.04 4.58 -0.79
N THR A 12 6.10 3.28 -0.50
CA THR A 12 5.50 2.70 0.72
C THR A 12 6.15 3.27 1.97
N ARG A 13 7.48 3.38 1.97
CA ARG A 13 8.22 3.99 3.08
C ARG A 13 7.85 5.45 3.27
N ALA A 14 7.84 6.23 2.19
CA ALA A 14 7.46 7.64 2.22
C ALA A 14 6.03 7.83 2.73
N PHE A 15 5.10 6.96 2.32
CA PHE A 15 3.73 6.95 2.85
C PHE A 15 3.70 6.76 4.37
N PHE A 16 4.41 5.76 4.90
CA PHE A 16 4.41 5.52 6.34
C PHE A 16 5.11 6.62 7.13
N GLU A 17 6.25 7.11 6.65
CA GLU A 17 6.97 8.22 7.30
C GLU A 17 6.14 9.50 7.32
N PHE A 18 5.47 9.82 6.21
CA PHE A 18 4.52 10.94 6.14
C PHE A 18 3.34 10.75 7.10
N SER A 19 2.78 9.53 7.16
CA SER A 19 1.62 9.20 7.99
C SER A 19 1.94 9.29 9.48
N VAL A 20 3.12 8.79 9.89
CA VAL A 20 3.61 8.88 11.27
C VAL A 20 3.80 10.33 11.74
N ALA A 21 4.13 11.25 10.82
CA ALA A 21 4.33 12.66 11.12
C ALA A 21 3.02 13.47 11.21
N GLN A 22 1.86 12.87 10.93
CA GLN A 22 0.57 13.55 10.99
C GLN A 22 0.08 13.76 12.43
N ASP A 23 -0.86 14.68 12.59
CA ASP A 23 -1.50 14.97 13.87
C ASP A 23 -2.76 14.10 14.13
N GLU A 24 -3.30 14.20 15.34
CA GLU A 24 -4.48 13.46 15.79
C GLU A 24 -5.73 13.72 14.92
N PHE A 25 -5.83 14.89 14.27
CA PHE A 25 -6.96 15.21 13.40
C PHE A 25 -6.89 14.39 12.10
N CYS A 26 -5.72 14.35 11.46
CA CYS A 26 -5.48 13.52 10.29
C CYS A 26 -5.67 12.02 10.60
N GLU A 27 -5.25 11.58 11.78
CA GLU A 27 -5.46 10.21 12.27
C GLU A 27 -6.95 9.88 12.43
N ALA A 28 -7.71 10.76 13.08
CA ALA A 28 -9.15 10.60 13.25
C ALA A 28 -9.86 10.52 11.89
N VAL A 29 -9.48 11.36 10.92
CA VAL A 29 -10.01 11.30 9.54
C VAL A 29 -9.71 9.97 8.87
N THR A 30 -8.51 9.42 9.10
CA THR A 30 -8.06 8.16 8.49
C THR A 30 -8.82 6.93 9.02
N VAL A 31 -9.23 6.96 10.30
CA VAL A 31 -9.94 5.85 10.95
C VAL A 31 -11.46 6.00 10.87
N ALA A 32 -12.00 7.23 10.83
CA ALA A 32 -13.42 7.48 11.06
C ALA A 32 -14.42 6.88 10.05
N GLY A 33 -13.97 6.24 8.96
CA GLY A 33 -14.82 5.55 7.98
C GLY A 33 -15.75 6.45 7.16
N ARG A 34 -16.10 7.64 7.67
CA ARG A 34 -17.02 8.62 7.08
C ARG A 34 -16.51 9.22 5.76
N HIS A 35 -15.21 9.07 5.50
CA HIS A 35 -14.54 9.51 4.30
C HIS A 35 -14.18 8.35 3.36
N ASP A 36 -14.62 7.13 3.68
CA ASP A 36 -14.30 5.94 2.89
C ASP A 36 -14.78 6.06 1.45
N ALA A 37 -15.94 6.69 1.22
CA ALA A 37 -16.43 6.96 -0.14
C ALA A 37 -15.53 7.94 -0.93
N ILE A 38 -14.97 8.96 -0.27
CA ILE A 38 -14.03 9.90 -0.89
C ILE A 38 -12.69 9.20 -1.13
N ARG A 39 -12.24 8.39 -0.18
CA ARG A 39 -11.04 7.58 -0.27
C ARG A 39 -11.12 6.54 -1.39
N GLU A 40 -12.22 5.81 -1.48
CA GLU A 40 -12.48 4.85 -2.57
C GLU A 40 -12.47 5.56 -3.91
N ARG A 41 -13.07 6.75 -4.00
CA ARG A 41 -13.05 7.55 -5.21
C ARG A 41 -11.65 8.03 -5.57
N MET A 42 -10.84 8.46 -4.60
CA MET A 42 -9.42 8.80 -4.84
C MET A 42 -8.60 7.57 -5.24
N MET A 43 -8.83 6.41 -4.62
CA MET A 43 -8.16 5.16 -5.01
C MET A 43 -8.56 4.73 -6.43
N VAL A 44 -9.82 4.90 -6.82
CA VAL A 44 -10.28 4.68 -8.19
C VAL A 44 -9.63 5.66 -9.15
N GLU A 45 -9.60 6.96 -8.83
CA GLU A 45 -8.97 7.98 -9.67
C GLU A 45 -7.46 7.74 -9.83
N VAL A 46 -6.75 7.35 -8.76
CA VAL A 46 -5.34 6.96 -8.85
C VAL A 46 -5.16 5.70 -9.69
N ARG A 47 -6.02 4.68 -9.51
CA ARG A 47 -6.01 3.44 -10.31
C ARG A 47 -6.30 3.69 -11.79
N GLU A 48 -7.15 4.66 -12.10
CA GLU A 48 -7.47 5.08 -13.47
C GLU A 48 -6.37 5.97 -14.07
N ALA A 49 -5.73 6.82 -13.25
CA ALA A 49 -4.63 7.71 -13.65
C ALA A 49 -3.31 6.95 -13.89
N ASP A 50 -3.08 5.84 -13.17
CA ASP A 50 -1.96 4.92 -13.41
C ASP A 50 -2.11 4.16 -14.75
N GLY A 51 -3.23 4.41 -15.45
CA GLY A 51 -3.56 3.81 -16.71
C GLY A 51 -3.84 2.33 -16.55
N ARG A 52 -4.33 1.71 -17.62
CA ARG A 52 -4.26 0.26 -17.77
C ARG A 52 -2.79 -0.09 -18.00
N GLY A 53 -1.97 0.05 -16.95
CA GLY A 53 -0.53 -0.17 -17.01
C GLY A 53 -0.27 -1.50 -17.69
N ASN A 54 0.61 -1.49 -18.68
CA ASN A 54 0.95 -2.67 -19.47
C ASN A 54 1.14 -3.87 -18.53
N ILE A 55 0.26 -4.86 -18.64
CA ILE A 55 0.39 -6.11 -17.91
C ILE A 55 1.78 -6.66 -18.25
N PRO A 56 2.65 -6.88 -17.25
CA PRO A 56 3.99 -7.37 -17.52
C PRO A 56 3.93 -8.67 -18.32
N HIS A 57 4.90 -8.86 -19.21
CA HIS A 57 4.95 -10.07 -20.02
C HIS A 57 5.01 -11.33 -19.13
N GLY A 58 4.18 -12.32 -19.43
CA GLY A 58 4.07 -13.56 -18.67
C GLY A 58 3.05 -13.56 -17.53
N TRP A 59 2.25 -12.50 -17.40
CA TRP A 59 1.21 -12.39 -16.38
C TRP A 59 -0.20 -12.52 -16.95
N ASP A 60 -1.06 -13.29 -16.27
CA ASP A 60 -2.50 -13.21 -16.50
C ASP A 60 -3.07 -11.89 -16.00
N THR A 61 -4.15 -11.42 -16.62
CA THR A 61 -4.81 -10.16 -16.23
C THR A 61 -5.40 -10.23 -14.82
N GLY A 62 -5.97 -11.37 -14.44
CA GLY A 62 -6.56 -11.59 -13.12
C GLY A 62 -5.49 -11.67 -12.03
N GLU A 63 -4.39 -12.38 -12.30
CA GLU A 63 -3.24 -12.47 -11.39
C GLU A 63 -2.54 -11.12 -11.24
N TRP A 64 -2.33 -10.41 -12.35
CA TRP A 64 -1.75 -9.08 -12.31
C TRP A 64 -2.61 -8.11 -11.52
N ALA A 65 -3.95 -8.22 -11.55
CA ALA A 65 -4.84 -7.35 -10.78
C ALA A 65 -4.66 -7.49 -9.25
N LEU A 66 -4.13 -8.61 -8.76
CA LEU A 66 -3.86 -8.82 -7.34
C LEU A 66 -2.66 -7.99 -6.85
N TYR A 67 -1.66 -7.78 -7.72
CA TYR A 67 -0.48 -6.99 -7.40
C TYR A 67 -0.78 -5.53 -7.03
N PRO A 68 -1.41 -4.70 -7.90
CA PRO A 68 -1.76 -3.32 -7.58
C PRO A 68 -2.76 -3.27 -6.43
N ALA A 69 -3.68 -4.24 -6.30
CA ALA A 69 -4.60 -4.30 -5.16
C ALA A 69 -3.85 -4.43 -3.83
N HIS A 70 -2.83 -5.29 -3.75
CA HIS A 70 -1.99 -5.43 -2.57
C HIS A 70 -1.19 -4.16 -2.28
N VAL A 71 -0.37 -3.69 -3.22
CA VAL A 71 0.57 -2.58 -2.96
C VAL A 71 -0.12 -1.24 -2.73
N THR A 72 -1.36 -1.06 -3.18
CA THR A 72 -2.15 0.16 -2.93
C THR A 72 -2.98 0.09 -1.64
N SER A 73 -3.47 -1.08 -1.24
CA SER A 73 -4.36 -1.19 -0.08
C SER A 73 -3.63 -1.54 1.23
N ALA A 74 -2.60 -2.40 1.15
CA ALA A 74 -1.91 -2.89 2.33
C ALA A 74 -1.25 -1.78 3.17
N PRO A 75 -0.54 -0.78 2.59
CA PRO A 75 0.08 0.27 3.39
C PRO A 75 -0.92 1.01 4.28
N LEU A 76 -2.05 1.40 3.72
CA LEU A 76 -3.10 2.10 4.46
C LEU A 76 -3.70 1.22 5.57
N ARG A 77 -3.97 -0.05 5.28
CA ARG A 77 -4.60 -0.96 6.26
C ARG A 77 -3.67 -1.24 7.44
N ILE A 78 -2.36 -1.35 7.19
CA ILE A 78 -1.35 -1.47 8.24
C ILE A 78 -1.33 -0.22 9.11
N TYR A 79 -1.35 0.97 8.50
CA TYR A 79 -1.40 2.23 9.25
C TYR A 79 -2.66 2.36 10.10
N GLN A 80 -3.84 2.03 9.56
CA GLN A 80 -5.10 2.01 10.31
C GLN A 80 -5.05 1.06 11.50
N ALA A 81 -4.57 -0.18 11.31
CA ALA A 81 -4.43 -1.14 12.39
C ALA A 81 -3.48 -0.64 13.50
N TRP A 82 -2.42 0.08 13.15
CA TRP A 82 -1.53 0.69 14.13
C TRP A 82 -2.21 1.80 14.94
N LEU A 83 -2.98 2.67 14.29
CA LEU A 83 -3.77 3.71 14.97
C LEU A 83 -4.84 3.13 15.89
N GLU A 84 -5.62 2.17 15.39
CA GLU A 84 -6.67 1.47 16.15
C GLU A 84 -6.09 0.69 17.34
N GLY A 85 -4.88 0.14 17.18
CA GLY A 85 -4.09 -0.47 18.24
C GLY A 85 -3.47 0.51 19.22
N GLY A 86 -3.81 1.80 19.17
CA GLY A 86 -3.31 2.84 20.07
C GLY A 86 -1.82 3.13 19.89
N LYS A 87 -1.29 2.91 18.68
CA LYS A 87 0.13 3.08 18.34
C LYS A 87 1.08 2.26 19.22
N ALA A 88 0.67 1.05 19.62
CA ALA A 88 1.42 0.19 20.55
C ALA A 88 2.84 -0.20 20.08
N VAL A 89 3.11 -0.12 18.77
CA VAL A 89 4.44 -0.33 18.19
C VAL A 89 5.13 1.01 17.99
N ALA A 90 6.42 1.13 18.33
CA ALA A 90 7.18 2.35 18.10
C ALA A 90 7.13 2.79 16.62
N PRO A 91 7.01 4.09 16.30
CA PRO A 91 6.72 4.53 14.93
C PRO A 91 7.71 4.03 13.88
N GLN A 92 9.02 4.14 14.12
CA GLN A 92 10.04 3.63 13.20
C GLN A 92 9.93 2.12 13.00
N ARG A 93 9.59 1.38 14.06
CA ARG A 93 9.38 -0.06 13.96
C ARG A 93 8.11 -0.41 13.17
N MET A 94 7.06 0.42 13.25
CA MET A 94 5.87 0.28 12.42
C MET A 94 6.22 0.47 10.94
N VAL A 95 7.00 1.50 10.60
CA VAL A 95 7.48 1.76 9.23
C VAL A 95 8.26 0.55 8.69
N GLU A 96 9.22 0.02 9.47
CA GLU A 96 10.02 -1.14 9.06
C GLU A 96 9.16 -2.38 8.79
N ILE A 97 8.27 -2.74 9.73
CA ILE A 97 7.39 -3.90 9.59
C ILE A 97 6.43 -3.70 8.41
N GLY A 98 5.84 -2.52 8.28
CA GLY A 98 4.89 -2.19 7.23
C GLY A 98 5.51 -2.29 5.84
N VAL A 99 6.68 -1.68 5.64
CA VAL A 99 7.43 -1.79 4.37
C VAL A 99 7.76 -3.25 4.09
N GLY A 100 8.27 -3.99 5.08
CA GLY A 100 8.60 -5.42 4.92
C GLY A 100 7.41 -6.25 4.45
N LEU A 101 6.26 -6.13 5.11
CA LEU A 101 5.04 -6.88 4.75
C LEU A 101 4.54 -6.55 3.34
N VAL A 102 4.57 -5.27 2.95
CA VAL A 102 4.14 -4.85 1.61
C VAL A 102 5.08 -5.43 0.56
N MET A 103 6.40 -5.33 0.77
CA MET A 103 7.40 -5.83 -0.17
C MET A 103 7.45 -7.35 -0.26
N ASP A 104 7.28 -8.07 0.84
CA ASP A 104 7.24 -9.53 0.83
C ASP A 104 6.00 -10.05 0.11
N GLY A 105 4.84 -9.41 0.30
CA GLY A 105 3.63 -9.73 -0.48
C GLY A 105 3.78 -9.38 -1.96
N ALA A 106 4.38 -8.23 -2.29
CA ALA A 106 4.67 -7.84 -3.66
C ALA A 106 5.61 -8.84 -4.36
N ARG A 107 6.65 -9.31 -3.64
CA ARG A 107 7.59 -10.32 -4.12
C ARG A 107 6.95 -11.70 -4.29
N ALA A 108 6.12 -12.12 -3.34
CA ALA A 108 5.42 -13.41 -3.42
C ALA A 108 4.54 -13.50 -4.67
N LEU A 109 3.87 -12.41 -5.03
CA LEU A 109 3.15 -12.30 -6.29
C LEU A 109 4.16 -12.31 -7.45
N SER A 110 5.17 -11.43 -7.42
CA SER A 110 6.07 -11.24 -8.56
C SER A 110 6.87 -12.47 -8.97
N ASP A 111 7.24 -13.30 -8.00
CA ASP A 111 8.11 -14.47 -8.17
C ASP A 111 7.28 -15.77 -8.31
N GLY A 112 6.06 -15.79 -7.77
CA GLY A 112 5.15 -16.94 -7.82
C GLY A 112 4.47 -17.17 -9.18
N ALA A 113 4.40 -16.15 -10.04
CA ALA A 113 3.78 -16.24 -11.38
C ALA A 113 4.69 -16.87 -12.46
N HIS A 114 5.86 -17.39 -12.08
CA HIS A 114 6.87 -17.91 -13.01
C HIS A 114 7.38 -19.33 -12.67
N CYS A 115 6.57 -20.14 -11.97
CA CYS A 115 6.81 -21.58 -11.82
C CYS A 115 5.84 -22.40 -12.67
#